data_AF-A0A4R2IBY6-F1
#
_entry.id   AF-A0A4R2IBY6-F1
#
_cell.length_a   1.000
_cell.length_b   1.000
_cell.length_c   1.000
_cell.angle_alpha   90.00
_cell.angle_beta   90.00
_cell.angle_gamma   90.00
#
_symmetry.space_group_name_H-M   'P 1'
#
loop_
_entity.id
_entity.type
_entity.pdbx_description
1 polymer ?
#
loop_
_entity_poly.entity_id
_entity_poly.type
_entity_poly.pdbx_seq_one_letter_code
_entity_poly.pdbx_strand_id
1 'polypeptide(L)'
;MECEAVMRLHSVVPNVDQVLAMTHAQLAHAILRALLVEKRAANVVNFGGRDPPLRFHPQDVQIDGYPQEQAGAVDLAVAEAWAWMDRELILVVSDFLTPGWRKLSRVGEQFLAAADPAPLLAARQIDRTNLHPALQGEALDNFLRGAYDVSVFCAFRDVEVAVRKASGLPETRLGIQLMADAFNPTGGPLRDTGIAAGEQTAMMNLFQGAIGLFKNPGSHRYVQVDAKAAAELLILASHLLALVDARTPRA
;
A
#
# COMPACT_ATOMS: atom_id res chain seq x y z
N MET A 1 25.05 5.69 34.50
CA MET A 1 25.63 5.13 33.27
C MET A 1 24.60 4.12 32.79
N GLU A 2 23.62 4.61 32.03
CA GLU A 2 22.55 3.76 31.50
C GLU A 2 23.20 2.75 30.56
N CYS A 3 22.96 1.46 30.80
CA CYS A 3 23.39 0.42 29.89
C CYS A 3 22.47 0.52 28.65
N GLU A 4 22.88 1.31 27.66
CA GLU A 4 22.14 1.40 26.40
C GLU A 4 22.14 0.01 25.77
N ALA A 5 20.97 -0.62 25.63
CA ALA A 5 20.86 -1.89 24.94
C ALA A 5 21.21 -1.67 23.47
N VAL A 6 22.25 -2.36 22.98
CA VAL A 6 22.77 -2.27 21.62
C VAL A 6 22.52 -3.60 20.90
N MET A 7 22.03 -3.52 19.66
CA MET A 7 21.71 -4.65 18.80
C MET A 7 22.78 -4.84 17.73
N ARG A 8 23.29 -6.06 17.56
CA ARG A 8 24.23 -6.39 16.47
C ARG A 8 23.50 -6.93 15.26
N LEU A 9 23.55 -6.21 14.15
CA LEU A 9 22.82 -6.57 12.93
C LEU A 9 23.23 -7.93 12.37
N HIS A 10 24.53 -8.26 12.41
CA HIS A 10 25.07 -9.57 12.00
C HIS A 10 24.40 -10.75 12.72
N SER A 11 23.94 -10.56 13.97
CA SER A 11 23.27 -11.64 14.72
C SER A 11 21.86 -11.92 14.22
N VAL A 12 21.27 -10.97 13.48
CA VAL A 12 19.89 -11.00 12.97
C VAL A 12 19.88 -11.39 11.49
N VAL A 13 20.79 -10.81 10.71
CA VAL A 13 20.95 -11.08 9.27
C VAL A 13 22.42 -11.39 8.99
N PRO A 14 22.90 -12.62 9.21
CA PRO A 14 24.34 -12.92 9.13
C PRO A 14 24.93 -12.77 7.72
N ASN A 15 24.09 -12.93 6.68
CA ASN A 15 24.51 -12.87 5.29
C ASN A 15 24.49 -11.42 4.77
N VAL A 16 25.66 -10.91 4.37
CA VAL A 16 25.80 -9.55 3.84
C VAL A 16 25.02 -9.34 2.54
N ASP A 17 25.01 -10.32 1.63
CA ASP A 17 24.27 -10.24 0.37
C ASP A 17 22.76 -10.11 0.62
N GLN A 18 22.28 -10.73 1.70
CA GLN A 18 20.88 -10.62 2.11
C GLN A 18 20.55 -9.21 2.61
N VAL A 19 21.43 -8.60 3.40
CA VAL A 19 21.24 -7.21 3.87
C VAL A 19 21.14 -6.26 2.68
N LEU A 20 22.03 -6.42 1.70
CA LEU A 20 22.09 -5.56 0.51
C LEU A 20 20.96 -5.82 -0.49
N ALA A 21 20.36 -7.01 -0.48
CA ALA A 21 19.22 -7.34 -1.33
C ALA A 21 17.85 -6.96 -0.72
N MET A 22 17.78 -6.70 0.59
CA MET A 22 16.54 -6.31 1.26
C MET A 22 16.08 -4.92 0.81
N THR A 23 14.76 -4.76 0.64
CA THR A 23 14.16 -3.44 0.53
C THR A 23 14.33 -2.66 1.84
N HIS A 24 14.28 -1.32 1.78
CA HIS A 24 14.31 -0.44 2.96
C HIS A 24 13.32 -0.89 4.05
N ALA A 25 12.12 -1.31 3.65
CA ALA A 25 11.07 -1.77 4.55
C ALA A 25 11.43 -3.08 5.27
N GLN A 26 11.98 -4.05 4.54
CA GLN A 26 12.36 -5.35 5.10
C GLN A 26 13.51 -5.18 6.10
N LEU A 27 14.53 -4.41 5.73
CA LEU A 27 15.67 -4.14 6.60
C LEU A 27 15.23 -3.33 7.83
N ALA A 28 14.39 -2.30 7.65
CA ALA A 28 13.79 -1.54 8.75
C ALA A 28 13.02 -2.44 9.73
N HIS A 29 12.18 -3.35 9.22
CA HIS A 29 11.42 -4.28 10.04
C HIS A 29 12.33 -5.23 10.84
N ALA A 30 13.39 -5.76 10.21
CA ALA A 30 14.37 -6.62 10.86
C ALA A 30 15.11 -5.88 11.99
N ILE A 31 15.58 -4.65 11.73
CA ILE A 31 16.27 -3.80 12.71
C ILE A 31 15.36 -3.52 13.91
N LEU A 32 14.13 -3.07 13.67
CA LEU A 32 13.16 -2.73 14.72
C LEU A 32 12.81 -3.93 15.61
N ARG A 33 12.57 -5.09 15.00
CA ARG A 33 12.29 -6.35 15.71
C ARG A 33 13.44 -6.74 16.64
N ALA A 34 14.67 -6.64 16.15
CA ALA A 34 15.84 -7.00 16.92
C ALA A 34 16.12 -6.00 18.06
N LEU A 35 16.01 -4.69 17.79
CA LEU A 35 16.10 -3.65 18.82
C LEU A 35 15.05 -3.83 19.91
N LEU A 36 13.82 -4.21 19.55
CA LEU A 36 12.77 -4.49 20.53
C LEU A 36 13.17 -5.64 21.47
N VAL A 37 13.74 -6.72 20.94
CA VAL A 37 14.19 -7.86 21.74
C VAL A 37 15.28 -7.44 22.72
N GLU A 38 16.30 -6.73 22.25
CA GLU A 38 17.40 -6.23 23.09
C GLU A 38 16.92 -5.26 24.17
N LYS A 39 16.12 -4.26 23.80
CA LYS A 39 15.59 -3.27 24.74
C LYS A 39 14.66 -3.90 25.76
N ARG A 40 13.86 -4.91 25.39
CA ARG A 40 13.05 -5.67 26.36
C ARG A 40 13.91 -6.50 27.30
N ALA A 41 14.94 -7.17 26.79
CA ALA A 41 15.88 -7.91 27.63
C ALA A 41 16.57 -6.98 28.64
N ALA A 42 16.96 -5.78 28.22
CA ALA A 42 17.54 -4.76 29.10
C ALA A 42 16.54 -4.11 30.07
N ASN A 43 15.30 -3.83 29.64
CA ASN A 43 14.24 -3.29 30.52
C ASN A 43 13.77 -4.32 31.56
N VAL A 44 13.79 -5.62 31.26
CA VAL A 44 13.56 -6.68 32.27
C VAL A 44 14.60 -6.61 33.40
N VAL A 45 15.77 -6.02 33.16
CA VAL A 45 16.85 -5.88 34.15
C VAL A 45 16.77 -4.56 34.94
N ASN A 46 16.01 -3.54 34.48
CA ASN A 46 15.98 -2.20 35.09
C ASN A 46 14.65 -1.85 35.79
N PHE A 47 14.68 -1.95 37.13
CA PHE A 47 13.93 -1.17 38.14
C PHE A 47 12.39 -1.05 38.08
N GLY A 48 11.74 -1.74 39.03
CA GLY A 48 10.87 -1.06 40.00
C GLY A 48 9.72 -0.17 39.49
N GLY A 49 8.87 -0.66 38.60
CA GLY A 49 7.43 -0.33 38.66
C GLY A 49 6.87 0.76 37.74
N ARG A 50 7.63 1.35 36.81
CA ARG A 50 7.06 2.06 35.65
C ARG A 50 7.92 1.84 34.42
N ASP A 51 7.42 1.08 33.46
CA ASP A 51 8.04 0.87 32.16
C ASP A 51 8.12 2.22 31.42
N PRO A 52 9.30 2.84 31.23
CA PRO A 52 9.41 4.00 30.37
C PRO A 52 9.04 3.60 28.93
N PRO A 53 8.43 4.50 28.13
CA PRO A 53 8.14 4.19 26.74
C PRO A 53 9.43 3.80 26.02
N LEU A 54 9.43 2.68 25.30
CA LEU A 54 10.58 2.20 24.52
C LEU A 54 11.05 3.29 23.56
N ARG A 55 12.34 3.64 23.63
CA ARG A 55 13.00 4.61 22.76
C ARG A 55 14.09 3.93 21.95
N PHE A 56 14.35 4.47 20.77
CA PHE A 56 15.31 3.97 19.80
C PHE A 56 16.21 5.10 19.31
N HIS A 57 17.49 4.81 19.10
CA HIS A 57 18.46 5.73 18.53
C HIS A 57 19.24 5.01 17.41
N PRO A 58 19.66 5.70 16.32
CA PRO A 58 20.48 5.06 15.29
C PRO A 58 21.75 4.38 15.84
N GLN A 59 22.32 4.94 16.91
CA GLN A 59 23.51 4.39 17.58
C GLN A 59 23.23 3.07 18.34
N ASP A 60 21.97 2.68 18.52
CA ASP A 60 21.61 1.38 19.09
C ASP A 60 21.92 0.22 18.12
N VAL A 61 22.23 0.50 16.85
CA VAL A 61 22.54 -0.53 15.83
C VAL A 61 24.06 -0.63 15.65
N GLN A 62 24.62 -1.77 16.02
CA GLN A 62 26.00 -2.15 15.71
C GLN A 62 26.08 -2.92 14.40
N ILE A 63 26.98 -2.45 13.54
CA ILE A 63 27.26 -2.99 12.21
C ILE A 63 28.68 -3.59 12.24
N ASP A 64 28.84 -4.65 13.02
CA ASP A 64 30.06 -5.44 13.10
C ASP A 64 29.81 -6.86 12.56
N GLY A 65 30.87 -7.61 12.23
CA GLY A 65 30.77 -9.00 11.78
C GLY A 65 30.53 -9.23 10.28
N TYR A 66 30.41 -8.18 9.47
CA TYR A 66 30.38 -8.27 8.01
C TYR A 66 31.78 -8.11 7.37
N PRO A 67 31.99 -8.58 6.12
CA PRO A 67 33.25 -8.39 5.40
C PRO A 67 33.63 -6.90 5.29
N GLN A 68 34.89 -6.58 5.59
CA GLN A 68 35.35 -5.18 5.65
C GLN A 68 35.18 -4.44 4.33
N GLU A 69 35.36 -5.12 3.21
CA GLU A 69 35.18 -4.58 1.87
C GLU A 69 33.75 -4.10 1.58
N GLN A 70 32.75 -4.60 2.33
CA GLN A 70 31.34 -4.25 2.18
C GLN A 70 30.81 -3.38 3.33
N ALA A 71 31.62 -3.07 4.34
CA ALA A 71 31.19 -2.33 5.53
C ALA A 71 30.48 -1.01 5.19
N GLY A 72 31.04 -0.22 4.27
CA GLY A 72 30.43 1.03 3.84
C GLY A 72 29.08 0.88 3.13
N ALA A 73 28.87 -0.22 2.40
CA ALA A 73 27.59 -0.50 1.76
C ALA A 73 26.53 -0.92 2.77
N VAL A 74 26.92 -1.70 3.79
CA VAL A 74 26.03 -2.09 4.89
C VAL A 74 25.65 -0.87 5.75
N ASP A 75 26.62 -0.02 6.08
CA ASP A 75 26.39 1.23 6.81
C ASP A 75 25.35 2.12 6.10
N LEU A 76 25.51 2.28 4.78
CA LEU A 76 24.57 3.03 3.96
C LEU A 76 23.18 2.39 3.97
N ALA A 77 23.07 1.07 3.77
CA ALA A 77 21.79 0.37 3.76
C ALA A 77 21.03 0.53 5.09
N VAL A 78 21.74 0.45 6.23
CA VAL A 78 21.15 0.68 7.56
C VAL A 78 20.70 2.13 7.72
N ALA A 79 21.52 3.10 7.29
CA ALA A 79 21.17 4.51 7.34
C ALA A 79 19.93 4.83 6.48
N GLU A 80 19.84 4.26 5.28
CA GLU A 80 18.69 4.39 4.38
C GLU A 80 17.42 3.77 4.98
N ALA A 81 17.54 2.57 5.57
CA ALA A 81 16.43 1.93 6.27
C ALA A 81 15.93 2.78 7.45
N TRP A 82 16.85 3.40 8.21
CA TRP A 82 16.47 4.32 9.30
C TRP A 82 15.77 5.58 8.79
N ALA A 83 16.35 6.24 7.78
CA ALA A 83 15.75 7.42 7.16
C ALA A 83 14.37 7.10 6.55
N TRP A 84 14.21 5.90 6.01
CA TRP A 84 12.92 5.42 5.51
C TRP A 84 11.89 5.28 6.64
N MET A 85 12.26 4.77 7.82
CA MET A 85 11.36 4.70 8.98
C MET A 85 10.87 6.09 9.43
N ASP A 86 11.75 7.09 9.42
CA ASP A 86 11.39 8.48 9.72
C ASP A 86 10.44 9.05 8.66
N ARG A 87 10.75 8.87 7.36
CA ARG A 87 9.89 9.32 6.23
C ARG A 87 8.50 8.70 6.29
N GLU A 88 8.44 7.42 6.62
CA GLU A 88 7.21 6.66 6.75
C GLU A 88 6.54 6.86 8.13
N LEU A 89 7.03 7.74 9.00
CA LEU A 89 6.44 7.95 10.33
C LEU A 89 6.32 6.65 11.15
N ILE A 90 7.13 5.63 10.87
CA ILE A 90 7.21 4.42 11.69
C ILE A 90 7.84 4.80 13.02
N LEU A 91 8.93 5.55 12.94
CA LEU A 91 9.57 6.22 14.05
C LEU A 91 9.20 7.70 14.02
N VAL A 92 8.99 8.28 15.20
CA VAL A 92 8.78 9.72 15.40
C VAL A 92 9.65 10.19 16.54
N VAL A 93 9.97 11.49 16.56
CA VAL A 93 10.76 12.10 17.64
C VAL A 93 10.09 11.81 19.00
N SER A 94 10.89 11.31 19.95
CA SER A 94 10.41 10.94 21.28
C SER A 94 9.95 12.16 22.07
N ASP A 95 10.82 13.18 22.10
CA ASP A 95 10.58 14.50 22.68
C ASP A 95 11.41 15.56 21.93
N PHE A 96 10.97 16.83 21.98
CA PHE A 96 11.62 17.92 21.26
C PHE A 96 12.94 18.40 21.89
N LEU A 97 13.27 17.91 23.08
CA LEU A 97 14.51 18.27 23.78
C LEU A 97 15.68 17.36 23.35
N THR A 98 15.38 16.13 22.98
CA THR A 98 16.35 15.13 22.53
C THR A 98 15.96 14.61 21.14
N PRO A 99 16.07 15.44 20.09
CA PRO A 99 15.56 15.13 18.76
C PRO A 99 16.27 13.96 18.07
N GLY A 100 17.34 13.41 18.65
CA GLY A 100 17.98 12.16 18.19
C GLY A 100 17.18 10.90 18.57
N TRP A 101 16.48 10.91 19.71
CA TRP A 101 15.71 9.75 20.18
C TRP A 101 14.37 9.65 19.47
N ARG A 102 14.04 8.42 19.07
CA ARG A 102 12.80 8.05 18.42
C ARG A 102 11.92 7.20 19.33
N LYS A 103 10.62 7.21 19.09
CA LYS A 103 9.65 6.26 19.62
C LYS A 103 8.78 5.75 18.47
N LEU A 104 8.12 4.61 18.67
CA LEU A 104 7.13 4.13 17.72
C LEU A 104 5.96 5.13 17.63
N SER A 105 5.52 5.39 16.41
CA SER A 105 4.19 5.99 16.21
C SER A 105 3.11 4.91 16.31
N ARG A 106 1.83 5.31 16.26
CA ARG A 106 0.71 4.36 16.17
C ARG A 106 0.83 3.42 14.97
N VAL A 107 1.35 3.92 13.84
CA VAL A 107 1.59 3.10 12.64
C VAL A 107 2.85 2.24 12.84
N GLY A 108 3.86 2.75 13.55
CA GLY A 108 5.04 1.97 13.90
C GLY A 108 4.72 0.76 14.79
N GLU A 109 3.78 0.91 15.73
CA GLU A 109 3.30 -0.21 16.55
C GLU A 109 2.65 -1.31 15.69
N GLN A 110 1.83 -0.93 14.70
CA GLN A 110 1.21 -1.87 13.76
C GLN A 110 2.25 -2.54 12.85
N PHE A 111 3.20 -1.75 12.34
CA PHE A 111 4.30 -2.23 11.51
C PHE A 111 5.14 -3.29 12.21
N LEU A 112 5.45 -3.07 13.49
CA LEU A 112 6.24 -3.98 14.31
C LEU A 112 5.48 -5.26 14.71
N ALA A 113 4.17 -5.15 14.91
CA ALA A 113 3.31 -6.27 15.26
C ALA A 113 3.00 -7.20 14.07
N ALA A 114 3.13 -6.71 12.84
CA ALA A 114 2.83 -7.47 11.64
C ALA A 114 3.82 -8.63 11.43
N ALA A 115 3.31 -9.80 11.05
CA ALA A 115 4.16 -10.90 10.57
C ALA A 115 4.78 -10.55 9.21
N ASP A 116 4.02 -9.84 8.37
CA ASP A 116 4.45 -9.25 7.11
C ASP A 116 3.95 -7.79 7.04
N PRO A 117 4.84 -6.79 6.99
CA PRO A 117 4.44 -5.39 6.91
C PRO A 117 3.97 -4.96 5.51
N ALA A 118 4.11 -5.80 4.47
CA ALA A 118 3.78 -5.41 3.10
C ALA A 118 2.35 -4.86 2.91
N PRO A 119 1.28 -5.43 3.51
CA PRO A 119 -0.07 -4.87 3.41
C PRO A 119 -0.21 -3.49 4.04
N LEU A 120 0.47 -3.24 5.17
CA LEU A 120 0.48 -1.92 5.82
C LEU A 120 1.15 -0.87 4.93
N LEU A 121 2.21 -1.24 4.22
CA LEU A 121 2.89 -0.34 3.29
C LEU A 121 2.09 -0.13 2.00
N ALA A 122 1.42 -1.19 1.51
CA ALA A 122 0.52 -1.10 0.38
C ALA A 122 -0.64 -0.13 0.66
N ALA A 123 -1.24 -0.20 1.84
CA ALA A 123 -2.31 0.71 2.28
C ALA A 123 -1.96 2.19 2.11
N ARG A 124 -0.67 2.53 2.20
CA ARG A 124 -0.17 3.92 2.08
C ARG A 124 0.09 4.34 0.64
N GLN A 125 0.10 3.40 -0.30
CA GLN A 125 0.15 3.71 -1.73
C GLN A 125 -1.18 4.29 -2.22
N ILE A 126 -2.28 4.08 -1.49
CA ILE A 126 -3.60 4.63 -1.84
C ILE A 126 -3.94 5.77 -0.88
N ASP A 127 -3.92 6.99 -1.41
CA ASP A 127 -4.54 8.12 -0.74
C ASP A 127 -6.07 8.01 -0.88
N ARG A 128 -6.75 7.76 0.24
CA ARG A 128 -8.22 7.65 0.31
C ARG A 128 -8.92 8.87 -0.27
N THR A 129 -8.30 10.05 -0.20
CA THR A 129 -8.87 11.29 -0.71
C THR A 129 -8.86 11.37 -2.23
N ASN A 130 -7.95 10.64 -2.89
CA ASN A 130 -7.87 10.53 -4.35
C ASN A 130 -8.67 9.34 -4.91
N LEU A 131 -9.29 8.54 -4.03
CA LEU A 131 -10.12 7.40 -4.42
C LEU A 131 -11.60 7.81 -4.51
N HIS A 132 -12.23 7.46 -5.62
CA HIS A 132 -13.65 7.70 -5.85
C HIS A 132 -14.48 7.15 -4.68
N PRO A 133 -15.47 7.90 -4.14
CA PRO A 133 -16.22 7.50 -2.94
C PRO A 133 -16.83 6.10 -3.02
N ALA A 134 -17.28 5.67 -4.20
CA ALA A 134 -17.84 4.33 -4.41
C ALA A 134 -16.86 3.19 -4.07
N LEU A 135 -15.55 3.41 -4.18
CA LEU A 135 -14.53 2.40 -3.91
C LEU A 135 -14.06 2.38 -2.45
N GLN A 136 -14.48 3.35 -1.62
CA GLN A 136 -14.02 3.45 -0.24
C GLN A 136 -14.61 2.40 0.70
N GLY A 137 -15.59 1.62 0.24
CA GLY A 137 -16.14 0.48 0.96
C GLY A 137 -15.38 -0.81 0.65
N GLU A 138 -16.10 -1.79 0.10
CA GLU A 138 -15.62 -3.17 -0.04
C GLU A 138 -14.30 -3.28 -0.82
N ALA A 139 -14.11 -2.54 -1.92
CA ALA A 139 -12.87 -2.58 -2.69
C ALA A 139 -11.65 -2.19 -1.85
N LEU A 140 -11.72 -1.05 -1.15
CA LEU A 140 -10.64 -0.58 -0.29
C LEU A 140 -10.42 -1.49 0.93
N ASP A 141 -11.48 -1.97 1.56
CA ASP A 141 -11.36 -2.87 2.72
C ASP A 141 -10.64 -4.18 2.35
N ASN A 142 -10.93 -4.73 1.17
CA ASN A 142 -10.22 -5.89 0.62
C ASN A 142 -8.75 -5.59 0.33
N PHE A 143 -8.44 -4.40 -0.17
CA PHE A 143 -7.06 -3.99 -0.43
C PHE A 143 -6.23 -3.93 0.87
N LEU A 144 -6.79 -3.28 1.89
CA LEU A 144 -6.12 -3.05 3.18
C LEU A 144 -5.80 -4.35 3.94
N ARG A 145 -6.62 -5.39 3.75
CA ARG A 145 -6.41 -6.73 4.35
C ARG A 145 -5.57 -7.67 3.49
N GLY A 146 -5.03 -7.22 2.36
CA GLY A 146 -4.19 -8.01 1.47
C GLY A 146 -4.94 -8.95 0.51
N ALA A 147 -6.27 -8.85 0.43
CA ALA A 147 -7.09 -9.59 -0.52
C ALA A 147 -7.16 -8.85 -1.86
N TYR A 148 -6.01 -8.76 -2.54
CA TYR A 148 -5.81 -7.88 -3.70
C TYR A 148 -6.64 -8.25 -4.93
N ASP A 149 -6.79 -9.54 -5.21
CA ASP A 149 -7.61 -10.05 -6.31
C ASP A 149 -9.11 -9.73 -6.10
N VAL A 150 -9.60 -9.94 -4.88
CA VAL A 150 -10.97 -9.60 -4.47
C VAL A 150 -11.18 -8.09 -4.54
N SER A 151 -10.21 -7.30 -4.09
CA SER A 151 -10.25 -5.84 -4.14
C SER A 151 -10.44 -5.32 -5.57
N VAL A 152 -9.64 -5.82 -6.52
CA VAL A 152 -9.73 -5.47 -7.93
C VAL A 152 -11.10 -5.88 -8.50
N PHE A 153 -11.56 -7.10 -8.20
CA PHE A 153 -12.88 -7.55 -8.65
C PHE A 153 -14.01 -6.64 -8.17
N CYS A 154 -14.03 -6.31 -6.87
CA CYS A 154 -15.02 -5.40 -6.28
C CYS A 154 -14.96 -4.02 -6.95
N ALA A 155 -13.77 -3.47 -7.20
CA ALA A 155 -13.63 -2.16 -7.82
C ALA A 155 -14.24 -2.09 -9.23
N PHE A 156 -13.96 -3.08 -10.09
CA PHE A 156 -14.52 -3.10 -11.44
C PHE A 156 -15.98 -3.55 -11.50
N ARG A 157 -16.46 -4.31 -10.51
CA ARG A 157 -17.90 -4.51 -10.30
C ARG A 157 -18.59 -3.19 -10.00
N ASP A 158 -18.01 -2.34 -9.16
CA ASP A 158 -18.61 -1.06 -8.79
C ASP A 158 -18.62 -0.09 -10.01
N VAL A 159 -17.60 -0.13 -10.87
CA VAL A 159 -17.62 0.54 -12.20
C VAL A 159 -18.79 0.06 -13.05
N GLU A 160 -18.98 -1.26 -13.17
CA GLU A 160 -20.08 -1.83 -13.96
C GLU A 160 -21.45 -1.42 -13.44
N VAL A 161 -21.64 -1.43 -12.12
CA VAL A 161 -22.88 -1.00 -11.45
C VAL A 161 -23.12 0.50 -11.70
N ALA A 162 -22.10 1.34 -11.59
CA ALA A 162 -22.21 2.77 -11.86
C ALA A 162 -22.61 3.05 -13.30
N VAL A 163 -21.97 2.40 -14.28
CA VAL A 163 -22.32 2.52 -15.70
C VAL A 163 -23.77 2.10 -15.94
N ARG A 164 -24.22 0.99 -15.35
CA ARG A 164 -25.61 0.53 -15.49
C ARG A 164 -26.59 1.56 -14.95
N LYS A 165 -26.34 2.06 -13.75
CA LYS A 165 -27.19 3.07 -13.11
C LYS A 165 -27.26 4.35 -13.93
N ALA A 166 -26.12 4.84 -14.41
CA ALA A 166 -26.04 6.07 -15.18
C ALA A 166 -26.66 5.96 -16.59
N SER A 167 -26.53 4.79 -17.23
CA SER A 167 -27.07 4.56 -18.58
C SER A 167 -28.57 4.22 -18.60
N GLY A 168 -29.14 3.76 -17.48
CA GLY A 168 -30.54 3.31 -17.41
C GLY A 168 -30.82 2.03 -18.22
N LEU A 169 -29.77 1.30 -18.62
CA LEU A 169 -29.90 0.06 -19.39
C LEU A 169 -30.43 -1.10 -18.52
N PRO A 170 -31.08 -2.11 -19.11
CA PRO A 170 -31.65 -3.23 -18.37
C PRO A 170 -30.60 -4.07 -17.61
N GLU A 171 -30.97 -4.66 -16.47
CA GLU A 171 -30.13 -5.57 -15.67
C GLU A 171 -29.60 -6.78 -16.45
N THR A 172 -30.25 -7.15 -17.56
CA THR A 172 -29.78 -8.22 -18.44
C THR A 172 -28.55 -7.86 -19.27
N ARG A 173 -28.18 -6.57 -19.34
CA ARG A 173 -26.94 -6.11 -20.00
C ARG A 173 -25.82 -6.06 -18.98
N LEU A 174 -24.82 -6.92 -19.19
CA LEU A 174 -23.70 -7.11 -18.27
C LEU A 174 -22.37 -7.11 -19.02
N GLY A 175 -21.31 -6.86 -18.26
CA GLY A 175 -19.93 -6.96 -18.72
C GLY A 175 -19.64 -6.06 -19.92
N ILE A 176 -18.97 -6.66 -20.91
CA ILE A 176 -18.55 -5.98 -22.14
C ILE A 176 -19.76 -5.43 -22.92
N GLN A 177 -20.88 -6.18 -22.96
CA GLN A 177 -22.07 -5.74 -23.69
C GLN A 177 -22.69 -4.48 -23.08
N LEU A 178 -22.72 -4.37 -21.76
CA LEU A 178 -23.18 -3.15 -21.08
C LEU A 178 -22.30 -1.94 -21.46
N MET A 179 -20.98 -2.10 -21.47
CA MET A 179 -20.06 -1.02 -21.82
C MET A 179 -20.22 -0.60 -23.29
N ALA A 180 -20.38 -1.56 -24.19
CA ALA A 180 -20.60 -1.31 -25.62
C ALA A 180 -21.90 -0.53 -25.86
N ASP A 181 -23.00 -0.94 -25.22
CA ASP A 181 -24.30 -0.29 -25.38
C ASP A 181 -24.32 1.11 -24.73
N ALA A 182 -23.74 1.25 -23.52
CA ALA A 182 -23.75 2.51 -22.77
C ALA A 182 -22.95 3.63 -23.45
N PHE A 183 -21.77 3.31 -23.98
CA PHE A 183 -20.85 4.27 -24.59
C PHE A 183 -20.87 4.26 -26.13
N ASN A 184 -21.87 3.62 -26.75
CA ASN A 184 -21.97 3.51 -28.19
C ASN A 184 -21.88 4.91 -28.87
N PRO A 185 -20.94 5.14 -29.80
CA PRO A 185 -20.79 6.44 -30.48
C PRO A 185 -22.05 6.87 -31.26
N THR A 186 -22.86 5.93 -31.74
CA THR A 186 -24.04 6.24 -32.57
C THR A 186 -25.30 6.54 -31.78
N GLY A 187 -25.35 6.23 -30.48
CA GLY A 187 -26.56 6.46 -29.69
C GLY A 187 -26.52 6.02 -28.22
N GLY A 188 -25.34 5.72 -27.68
CA GLY A 188 -25.17 5.30 -26.31
C GLY A 188 -25.54 6.42 -25.33
N PRO A 189 -26.26 6.12 -24.23
CA PRO A 189 -26.72 7.11 -23.27
C PRO A 189 -25.60 7.86 -22.54
N LEU A 190 -24.39 7.28 -22.44
CA LEU A 190 -23.23 7.89 -21.80
C LEU A 190 -22.19 8.44 -22.80
N ARG A 191 -22.53 8.51 -24.09
CA ARG A 191 -21.61 9.03 -25.11
C ARG A 191 -21.37 10.53 -24.92
N ASP A 192 -20.19 10.98 -25.31
CA ASP A 192 -19.88 12.40 -25.41
C ASP A 192 -20.06 12.90 -26.85
N THR A 193 -21.10 13.68 -27.11
CA THR A 193 -21.30 14.27 -28.43
C THR A 193 -20.42 15.49 -28.70
N GLY A 194 -19.70 16.00 -27.69
CA GLY A 194 -18.82 17.17 -27.81
C GLY A 194 -17.41 16.86 -28.31
N ILE A 195 -17.05 15.58 -28.46
CA ILE A 195 -15.70 15.13 -28.87
C ILE A 195 -15.73 14.37 -30.21
N ALA A 196 -14.55 14.20 -30.82
CA ALA A 196 -14.41 13.53 -32.11
C ALA A 196 -14.91 12.06 -32.05
N ALA A 197 -15.48 11.57 -33.16
CA ALA A 197 -16.03 10.21 -33.23
C ALA A 197 -15.00 9.10 -32.88
N GLY A 198 -13.72 9.33 -33.21
CA GLY A 198 -12.63 8.45 -32.82
C GLY A 198 -12.45 8.37 -31.30
N GLU A 199 -12.57 9.49 -30.59
CA GLU A 199 -12.45 9.56 -29.13
C GLU A 199 -13.67 8.94 -28.44
N GLN A 200 -14.87 9.09 -29.00
CA GLN A 200 -16.07 8.38 -28.52
C GLN A 200 -15.87 6.86 -28.59
N THR A 201 -15.33 6.38 -29.71
CA THR A 201 -15.00 4.96 -29.91
C THR A 201 -13.92 4.51 -28.94
N ALA A 202 -12.89 5.33 -28.72
CA ALA A 202 -11.83 5.04 -27.76
C ALA A 202 -12.35 4.92 -26.33
N MET A 203 -13.28 5.80 -25.92
CA MET A 203 -13.92 5.74 -24.60
C MET A 203 -14.68 4.43 -24.42
N MET A 204 -15.51 4.05 -25.41
CA MET A 204 -16.23 2.78 -25.40
C MET A 204 -15.27 1.59 -25.29
N ASN A 205 -14.17 1.60 -26.05
CA ASN A 205 -13.16 0.55 -26.03
C ASN A 205 -12.40 0.47 -24.69
N LEU A 206 -12.12 1.61 -24.06
CA LEU A 206 -11.49 1.68 -22.74
C LEU A 206 -12.34 0.95 -21.69
N PHE A 207 -13.64 1.26 -21.61
CA PHE A 207 -14.53 0.61 -20.65
C PHE A 207 -14.72 -0.88 -20.93
N GLN A 208 -14.89 -1.27 -22.20
CA GLN A 208 -14.95 -2.68 -22.59
C GLN A 208 -13.67 -3.44 -22.21
N GLY A 209 -12.50 -2.86 -22.50
CA GLY A 209 -11.20 -3.43 -22.17
C GLY A 209 -11.00 -3.57 -20.67
N ALA A 210 -11.34 -2.53 -19.90
CA ALA A 210 -11.21 -2.54 -18.44
C ALA A 210 -12.04 -3.64 -17.79
N ILE A 211 -13.33 -3.74 -18.13
CA ILE A 211 -14.21 -4.80 -17.60
C ILE A 211 -13.77 -6.18 -18.08
N GLY A 212 -13.41 -6.30 -19.36
CA GLY A 212 -12.94 -7.54 -19.96
C GLY A 212 -11.67 -8.08 -19.33
N LEU A 213 -10.73 -7.21 -18.97
CA LEU A 213 -9.42 -7.60 -18.43
C LEU A 213 -9.41 -7.75 -16.91
N PHE A 214 -10.14 -6.92 -16.17
CA PHE A 214 -9.94 -6.83 -14.72
C PHE A 214 -11.10 -7.38 -13.87
N LYS A 215 -12.33 -7.41 -14.41
CA LYS A 215 -13.47 -8.04 -13.72
C LYS A 215 -13.66 -9.50 -14.14
N ASN A 216 -13.72 -9.75 -15.46
CA ASN A 216 -14.15 -11.05 -15.98
C ASN A 216 -13.22 -12.22 -15.58
N PRO A 217 -11.87 -12.09 -15.58
CA PRO A 217 -11.02 -13.19 -15.16
C PRO A 217 -11.28 -13.65 -13.72
N GLY A 218 -11.44 -12.72 -12.78
CA GLY A 218 -11.74 -13.01 -11.38
C GLY A 218 -13.09 -13.73 -11.17
N SER A 219 -13.96 -13.74 -12.18
CA SER A 219 -15.25 -14.46 -12.14
C SER A 219 -15.12 -15.94 -12.49
N HIS A 220 -14.00 -16.35 -13.11
CA HIS A 220 -13.82 -17.70 -13.67
C HIS A 220 -12.53 -18.40 -13.23
N ARG A 221 -11.57 -17.65 -12.68
CA ARG A 221 -10.28 -18.17 -12.21
C ARG A 221 -9.71 -17.30 -11.09
N TYR A 222 -8.82 -17.90 -10.29
CA TYR A 222 -7.97 -17.14 -9.38
C TYR A 222 -6.95 -16.33 -10.19
N VAL A 223 -6.81 -15.05 -9.85
CA VAL A 223 -5.87 -14.12 -10.47
C VAL A 223 -4.88 -13.70 -9.40
N GLN A 224 -3.59 -13.97 -9.60
CA GLN A 224 -2.58 -13.44 -8.70
C GLN A 224 -2.33 -11.96 -9.03
N VAL A 225 -2.55 -11.10 -8.04
CA VAL A 225 -2.31 -9.66 -8.13
C VAL A 225 -1.52 -9.26 -6.90
N ASP A 226 -0.39 -8.58 -7.11
CA ASP A 226 0.36 -8.00 -6.01
C ASP A 226 -0.24 -6.67 -5.55
N ALA A 227 0.24 -6.18 -4.42
CA ALA A 227 -0.30 -4.97 -3.80
C ALA A 227 -0.17 -3.72 -4.68
N LYS A 228 0.93 -3.61 -5.43
CA LYS A 228 1.20 -2.47 -6.31
C LYS A 228 0.24 -2.49 -7.49
N ALA A 229 0.13 -3.62 -8.16
CA ALA A 229 -0.78 -3.81 -9.29
C ALA A 229 -2.24 -3.58 -8.87
N ALA A 230 -2.65 -4.05 -7.70
CA ALA A 230 -3.98 -3.78 -7.18
C ALA A 230 -4.20 -2.28 -6.91
N ALA A 231 -3.22 -1.57 -6.35
CA ALA A 231 -3.32 -0.13 -6.14
C ALA A 231 -3.50 0.64 -7.47
N GLU A 232 -2.68 0.33 -8.47
CA GLU A 232 -2.79 0.91 -9.82
C GLU A 232 -4.18 0.68 -10.43
N LEU A 233 -4.71 -0.53 -10.27
CA LEU A 233 -6.04 -0.90 -10.77
C LEU A 233 -7.19 -0.23 -10.00
N LEU A 234 -7.04 0.00 -8.70
CA LEU A 234 -8.01 0.78 -7.91
C LEU A 234 -8.04 2.24 -8.36
N ILE A 235 -6.88 2.83 -8.66
CA ILE A 235 -6.80 4.19 -9.21
C ILE A 235 -7.39 4.26 -10.62
N LEU A 236 -7.17 3.26 -11.47
CA LEU A 236 -7.82 3.16 -12.77
C LEU A 236 -9.34 3.09 -12.63
N ALA A 237 -9.86 2.20 -11.76
CA ALA A 237 -11.29 2.10 -11.51
C ALA A 237 -11.88 3.41 -10.95
N SER A 238 -11.15 4.09 -10.06
CA SER A 238 -11.51 5.41 -9.54
C SER A 238 -11.66 6.45 -10.66
N HIS A 239 -10.72 6.47 -11.60
CA HIS A 239 -10.77 7.36 -12.75
C HIS A 239 -11.94 7.03 -13.69
N LEU A 240 -12.21 5.74 -13.94
CA LEU A 240 -13.37 5.32 -14.74
C LEU A 240 -14.69 5.76 -14.09
N LEU A 241 -14.83 5.64 -12.77
CA LEU A 241 -16.01 6.13 -12.04
C LEU A 241 -16.17 7.64 -12.18
N ALA A 242 -15.08 8.41 -12.05
CA ALA A 242 -15.12 9.85 -12.28
C ALA A 242 -15.56 10.22 -13.71
N LEU A 243 -15.15 9.43 -14.72
CA LEU A 243 -15.64 9.59 -16.09
C LEU A 243 -17.14 9.30 -16.19
N VAL A 244 -17.65 8.28 -15.50
CA VAL A 244 -19.10 7.98 -15.46
C VAL A 244 -19.88 9.13 -14.81
N ASP A 245 -19.41 9.65 -13.68
CA ASP A 245 -20.02 10.79 -12.98
C ASP A 245 -20.11 12.02 -13.90
N ALA A 246 -19.06 12.30 -14.68
CA ALA A 246 -19.04 13.41 -15.63
C ALA A 246 -20.07 13.25 -16.79
N ARG A 247 -20.54 12.02 -17.05
CA ARG A 247 -21.55 11.71 -18.07
C ARG A 247 -22.95 11.51 -17.52
N THR A 248 -23.09 11.37 -16.21
CA THR A 248 -24.38 11.19 -15.58
C THR A 248 -25.10 12.54 -15.56
N PRO A 249 -26.30 12.66 -16.18
CA PRO A 249 -27.07 13.90 -16.10
C PRO A 249 -27.32 14.26 -14.64
N ARG A 250 -26.99 15.49 -14.24
CA ARG A 250 -27.39 16.00 -12.92
C ARG A 250 -28.91 16.12 -12.91
N ALA A 251 -29.55 15.43 -11.97
CA ALA A 251 -30.98 15.54 -11.71
C ALA A 251 -31.36 16.95 -11.25
#